data_AF-A0A0F9NAG4-F1
#
_entry.id   AF-A0A0F9NAG4-F1
#
_cell.length_a   1.000
_cell.length_b   1.000
_cell.length_c   1.000
_cell.angle_alpha   90.00
_cell.angle_beta   90.00
_cell.angle_gamma   90.00
#
_symmetry.space_group_name_H-M   'P 1'
#
loop_
_entity.id
_entity.type
_entity.pdbx_description
1 polymer ?
#
loop_
_entity_poly.entity_id
_entity_poly.type
_entity_poly.pdbx_seq_one_letter_code
_entity_poly.pdbx_strand_id
1 'polypeptide(L)' 'MPGGTRGKIKEHLEGVHKNTEAIKEHCNKCLALIGDKNPKVQQAFLVLTQFTEQLDDLAKNVYSRI' A
#
# COMPACT_ATOMS: atom_id res chain seq x y z
N MET A 1 22.90 21.95 -5.66
CA MET A 1 22.39 20.81 -4.85
C MET A 1 22.03 19.68 -5.80
N PRO A 2 22.76 18.56 -5.81
CA PRO A 2 22.46 17.44 -6.71
C PRO A 2 21.30 16.61 -6.15
N GLY A 3 20.11 17.23 -6.04
CA GLY A 3 18.85 16.50 -5.93
C GLY A 3 18.48 15.96 -7.31
N GLY A 4 19.31 15.04 -7.83
CA GLY A 4 19.18 14.51 -9.18
C GLY A 4 17.86 13.75 -9.37
N THR A 5 17.47 13.54 -10.63
CA THR A 5 16.26 12.78 -11.03
C THR A 5 16.06 11.50 -10.22
N ARG A 6 17.15 10.77 -9.93
CA ARG A 6 17.18 9.58 -9.07
C ARG A 6 16.60 9.82 -7.66
N GLY A 7 17.02 10.90 -7.00
CA GLY A 7 16.57 11.26 -5.65
C GLY A 7 15.07 11.56 -5.62
N LYS A 8 14.59 12.33 -6.60
CA LYS A 8 13.15 12.63 -6.73
C LYS A 8 12.31 11.37 -6.96
N ILE A 9 12.78 10.43 -7.78
CA ILE A 9 12.05 9.17 -7.98
C ILE A 9 11.99 8.36 -6.67
N LYS A 10 13.08 8.32 -5.89
CA LYS A 10 13.09 7.66 -4.57
C LYS A 10 12.09 8.28 -3.60
N GLU A 11 12.04 9.61 -3.52
CA GLU A 11 11.06 10.33 -2.68
C GLU A 11 9.61 9.98 -3.07
N HIS A 12 9.31 9.90 -4.37
CA HIS A 12 7.98 9.50 -4.83
C HIS A 12 7.66 8.05 -4.50
N LEU A 13 8.60 7.12 -4.62
CA LEU A 13 8.42 5.71 -4.27
C LEU A 13 8.24 5.52 -2.75
N GLU A 14 8.92 6.30 -1.92
CA GLU A 14 8.65 6.36 -0.48
C GLU A 14 7.23 6.87 -0.18
N GLY A 15 6.74 7.81 -1.00
CA GLY A 15 5.33 8.24 -0.97
C GLY A 15 4.36 7.10 -1.30
N VAL A 16 4.67 6.27 -2.30
CA VAL A 16 3.86 5.08 -2.62
C VAL A 16 3.80 4.13 -1.43
N HIS A 17 4.95 3.82 -0.81
CA HIS A 17 5.00 2.96 0.38
C HIS A 17 4.11 3.50 1.52
N LYS A 18 4.21 4.80 1.85
CA LYS A 18 3.37 5.44 2.87
C LYS A 18 1.87 5.36 2.55
N ASN A 19 1.50 5.57 1.28
CA ASN A 19 0.11 5.47 0.86
C ASN A 19 -0.42 4.03 0.98
N THR A 20 0.39 3.03 0.64
CA THR A 20 0.01 1.62 0.80
C THR A 20 -0.17 1.23 2.27
N GLU A 21 0.67 1.74 3.18
CA GLU A 21 0.46 1.56 4.63
C GLU A 21 -0.85 2.18 5.11
N ALA A 22 -1.15 3.42 4.69
CA ALA A 22 -2.40 4.09 5.05
C ALA A 22 -3.63 3.32 4.54
N ILE A 23 -3.59 2.82 3.30
CA ILE A 23 -4.67 2.00 2.73
C ILE A 23 -4.88 0.73 3.57
N LYS A 24 -3.81 0.02 3.94
CA LYS A 24 -3.90 -1.18 4.80
C LYS A 24 -4.52 -0.86 6.16
N GLU A 25 -4.11 0.25 6.78
CA GLU A 25 -4.69 0.70 8.05
C GLU A 25 -6.21 0.93 7.94
N HIS A 26 -6.65 1.62 6.88
CA HIS A 26 -8.07 1.86 6.64
C HIS A 26 -8.85 0.57 6.35
N CYS A 27 -8.29 -0.35 5.56
CA CYS A 27 -8.90 -1.65 5.30
C CYS A 27 -9.09 -2.46 6.60
N ASN A 28 -8.10 -2.45 7.49
CA ASN A 28 -8.20 -3.11 8.79
C ASN A 28 -9.27 -2.49 9.70
N LYS A 29 -9.39 -1.15 9.71
CA LYS A 29 -10.49 -0.47 10.41
C LYS A 29 -11.86 -0.86 9.86
N CYS A 30 -12.01 -0.95 8.53
CA CYS A 30 -13.24 -1.41 7.90
C CYS A 30 -13.56 -2.87 8.25
N LEU A 31 -12.56 -3.76 8.24
CA LEU A 31 -12.73 -5.16 8.65
C LEU A 31 -13.22 -5.26 10.11
N ALA A 32 -12.66 -4.46 11.02
CA ALA A 32 -13.10 -4.41 12.41
C ALA A 32 -14.55 -3.94 12.58
N LEU A 33 -15.01 -3.00 11.74
CA LEU A 33 -16.40 -2.52 11.76
C LEU A 33 -17.41 -3.54 11.22
N ILE A 34 -17.02 -4.30 10.19
CA ILE A 34 -17.87 -5.33 9.58
C ILE A 34 -17.96 -6.55 10.49
N GLY A 35 -16.84 -6.98 11.07
CA GLY A 35 -16.74 -8.24 11.79
C GLY A 35 -17.20 -9.41 10.92
N ASP A 36 -17.97 -10.33 11.50
CA ASP A 36 -18.49 -11.51 10.79
C ASP A 36 -19.88 -11.30 10.18
N LYS A 37 -20.40 -10.05 10.19
CA LYS A 37 -21.76 -9.74 9.76
C LYS A 37 -21.95 -9.92 8.25
N ASN A 38 -20.89 -9.74 7.46
CA ASN A 38 -20.95 -9.85 6.01
C ASN A 38 -19.65 -10.44 5.43
N PRO A 39 -19.59 -11.77 5.28
CA PRO A 39 -18.39 -12.46 4.76
C PRO A 39 -17.98 -12.01 3.36
N LYS A 40 -18.92 -11.61 2.51
CA LYS A 40 -18.61 -11.13 1.15
C LYS A 40 -17.85 -9.81 1.18
N VAL A 41 -18.28 -8.87 2.02
CA VAL A 41 -17.63 -7.57 2.16
C VAL A 41 -16.30 -7.72 2.88
N GLN A 42 -16.22 -8.59 3.90
CA GLN A 42 -14.97 -8.96 4.55
C GLN A 42 -13.95 -9.50 3.54
N GLN A 43 -14.35 -10.44 2.69
CA GLN A 43 -13.49 -10.98 1.63
C GLN A 43 -13.01 -9.89 0.66
N ALA A 44 -13.87 -8.93 0.30
CA ALA A 44 -13.49 -7.83 -0.57
C ALA A 44 -12.39 -6.95 0.05
N PHE A 45 -12.48 -6.62 1.35
CA PHE A 45 -11.43 -5.87 2.05
C PHE A 45 -10.13 -6.67 2.21
N LEU A 46 -10.21 -7.99 2.44
CA LEU A 46 -9.02 -8.83 2.48
C LEU A 46 -8.28 -8.84 1.13
N VAL A 47 -9.02 -8.94 0.02
CA VAL A 47 -8.43 -8.86 -1.33
C VAL A 47 -7.81 -7.49 -1.59
N LEU A 48 -8.47 -6.41 -1.15
CA LEU A 48 -7.94 -5.06 -1.29
C LEU A 48 -6.61 -4.87 -0.53
N THR A 49 -6.52 -5.40 0.70
CA THR A 49 -5.29 -5.41 1.50
C THR A 49 -4.17 -6.16 0.77
N GLN A 50 -4.44 -7.37 0.27
CA GLN A 50 -3.46 -8.18 -0.47
C GLN A 50 -2.94 -7.48 -1.74
N PHE A 51 -3.83 -6.86 -2.51
CA PHE A 51 -3.41 -6.12 -3.71
C PHE A 51 -2.54 -4.90 -3.35
N THR A 52 -2.84 -4.25 -2.23
CA THR A 52 -2.06 -3.13 -1.71
C THR A 52 -0.65 -3.56 -1.29
N GLU A 53 -0.51 -4.75 -0.69
CA GLU A 53 0.81 -5.34 -0.38
C GLU A 53 1.61 -5.64 -1.65
N GLN A 54 0.96 -6.21 -2.67
CA GLN A 54 1.61 -6.47 -3.96
C GLN A 54 2.09 -5.18 -4.63
N LEU A 55 1.30 -4.10 -4.55
CA LEU A 55 1.67 -2.80 -5.09
C LEU A 55 2.90 -2.21 -4.37
N ASP A 56 2.94 -2.34 -3.04
CA ASP A 56 4.08 -1.89 -2.23
C ASP A 56 5.36 -2.68 -2.57
N ASP A 57 5.27 -4.00 -2.72
CA ASP A 57 6.41 -4.84 -3.09
C ASP A 57 6.94 -4.51 -4.50
N LEU A 58 6.06 -4.22 -5.45
CA LEU A 58 6.45 -3.74 -6.78
C LEU A 58 7.16 -2.38 -6.68
N ALA A 59 6.66 -1.45 -5.86
CA ALA A 59 7.28 -0.15 -5.64
C ALA A 59 8.68 -0.30 -5.01
N LYS A 60 8.85 -1.17 -4.00
CA LYS A 60 10.15 -1.51 -3.40
C LYS A 60 11.10 -2.13 -4.41
N ASN A 61 10.61 -2.99 -5.29
CA ASN A 61 11.42 -3.59 -6.36
C ASN A 61 11.94 -2.54 -7.34
N VAL A 62 11.12 -1.54 -7.68
CA VAL A 62 11.59 -0.40 -8.48
C VAL A 62 12.60 0.43 -7.68
N TYR A 63 12.33 0.72 -6.41
CA TYR A 63 13.23 1.50 -5.56
C TYR A 63 14.63 0.87 -5.45
N SER A 64 14.71 -0.45 -5.28
CA SER A 64 15.98 -1.16 -5.12
C SER A 64 16.84 -1.17 -6.39
N ARG A 65 16.23 -0.95 -7.56
CA ARG A 65 16.93 -0.84 -8.85
C ARG A 65 17.38 0.57 -9.18
N ILE A 66 16.84 1.57 -8.47
CA ILE A 66 17.14 2.98 -8.69
C ILE A 66 18.37 3.38 -7.91
#